data_AF-A0A7J5XB21-F1
#
_entry.id   AF-A0A7J5XB21-F1
#
_cell.length_a   1.000
_cell.length_b   1.000
_cell.length_c   1.000
_cell.angle_alpha   90.00
_cell.angle_beta   90.00
_cell.angle_gamma   90.00
#
_symmetry.space_group_name_H-M   'P 1'
#
loop_
_entity.id
_entity.type
_entity.pdbx_description
1 polymer ?
#
loop_
_entity_poly.entity_id
_entity_poly.type
_entity_poly.pdbx_seq_one_letter_code
_entity_poly.pdbx_strand_id
1 'polypeptide(L)'
;MAAAGGESSTTNVSDELFQNFYTEVKQIEKRDSVLTNKQQIDRLLRPGSSYFNLNPFEVLQIDPEATDDQLKKRFRALSILVHPDKNQDEQDRSQKAFEAVDKAYKLLLEPDQRKRALDVIHAGQEYVEHHVKEKKKQLKKDGKSLDMEEDNPEVFKQAVYKQTMKLFAELEIKRKEREAKDMHERKRAREEEIEVADKAKRDREWQKNFEETRDGRGQLEDLPG
;
A
#
# COMPACT_ATOMS: atom_id res chain seq x y z
N MET A 1 48.89 -22.80 -24.52
CA MET A 1 47.51 -22.27 -24.63
C MET A 1 46.86 -22.41 -23.26
N ALA A 2 46.25 -21.31 -22.78
CA ALA A 2 45.78 -21.09 -21.42
C ALA A 2 44.47 -21.85 -21.09
N ALA A 3 44.38 -22.40 -19.87
CA ALA A 3 43.47 -22.06 -18.77
C ALA A 3 42.02 -22.60 -18.86
N ALA A 4 41.67 -23.51 -17.94
CA ALA A 4 40.30 -23.78 -17.52
C ALA A 4 40.30 -24.18 -16.04
N GLY A 5 39.90 -23.25 -15.17
CA GLY A 5 39.75 -23.49 -13.75
C GLY A 5 38.95 -22.35 -13.11
N GLY A 6 37.78 -22.67 -12.56
CA GLY A 6 37.08 -21.80 -11.61
C GLY A 6 35.59 -21.59 -11.88
N GLU A 7 34.73 -22.58 -11.64
CA GLU A 7 33.27 -22.36 -11.51
C GLU A 7 32.60 -23.13 -10.35
N SER A 8 33.36 -23.74 -9.42
CA SER A 8 32.79 -24.59 -8.37
C SER A 8 32.71 -23.97 -6.96
N SER A 9 33.18 -22.73 -6.75
CA SER A 9 33.33 -22.13 -5.40
C SER A 9 32.21 -21.17 -4.98
N THR A 10 31.36 -20.71 -5.90
CA THR A 10 30.33 -19.70 -5.61
C THR A 10 29.02 -20.31 -5.11
N THR A 11 28.66 -21.52 -5.55
CA THR A 11 27.43 -22.24 -5.17
C THR A 11 27.44 -22.76 -3.73
N ASN A 12 28.59 -23.24 -3.23
CA ASN A 12 28.69 -23.73 -1.85
C ASN A 12 28.54 -22.63 -0.79
N VAL A 13 29.02 -21.42 -1.09
CA VAL A 13 28.92 -20.28 -0.16
C VAL A 13 27.48 -19.78 -0.06
N SER A 14 26.72 -19.77 -1.16
CA SER A 14 25.30 -19.41 -1.13
C SER A 14 24.44 -20.43 -0.39
N ASP A 15 24.74 -21.73 -0.54
CA ASP A 15 23.99 -22.79 0.15
C ASP A 15 24.30 -22.82 1.66
N GLU A 16 25.56 -22.62 2.06
CA GLU A 16 25.92 -22.49 3.47
C GLU A 16 25.31 -21.24 4.11
N LEU A 17 25.30 -20.10 3.42
CA LEU A 17 24.63 -18.88 3.89
C LEU A 17 23.12 -19.09 4.01
N PHE A 18 22.52 -19.82 3.07
CA PHE A 18 21.10 -20.17 3.12
C PHE A 18 20.78 -21.13 4.26
N GLN A 19 21.59 -22.16 4.50
CA GLN A 19 21.41 -23.11 5.60
C GLN A 19 21.63 -22.47 6.98
N ASN A 20 22.64 -21.60 7.10
CA ASN A 20 22.88 -20.81 8.30
C ASN A 20 21.72 -19.86 8.58
N PHE A 21 21.21 -19.21 7.53
CA PHE A 21 20.01 -18.37 7.61
C PHE A 21 18.76 -19.17 7.99
N TYR A 22 18.56 -20.37 7.42
CA TYR A 22 17.44 -21.25 7.76
C TYR A 22 17.51 -21.74 9.21
N THR A 23 18.72 -21.96 9.71
CA THR A 23 18.97 -22.37 11.09
C THR A 23 18.73 -21.19 12.04
N GLU A 24 19.12 -19.97 11.66
CA GLU A 24 18.81 -18.75 12.39
C GLU A 24 17.28 -18.49 12.40
N VAL A 25 16.60 -18.69 11.27
CA VAL A 25 15.13 -18.58 11.16
C VAL A 25 14.44 -19.62 12.04
N LYS A 26 14.91 -20.87 12.07
CA LYS A 26 14.40 -21.92 13.00
C LYS A 26 14.63 -21.57 14.48
N GLN A 27 15.74 -20.90 14.80
CA GLN A 27 16.02 -20.43 16.15
C GLN A 27 15.18 -19.20 16.51
N ILE A 28 14.85 -18.35 15.54
CA ILE A 28 13.88 -17.25 15.67
C ILE A 28 12.46 -17.81 15.83
N GLU A 29 12.04 -18.81 15.05
CA GLU A 29 10.75 -19.52 15.23
C GLU A 29 10.59 -20.11 16.63
N LYS A 30 11.69 -20.56 17.26
CA LYS A 30 11.70 -21.09 18.63
C LYS A 30 11.70 -20.00 19.71
N ARG A 31 12.12 -18.77 19.40
CA ARG A 31 12.11 -17.60 20.30
C ARG A 31 10.86 -16.73 20.12
N ASP A 32 10.31 -16.66 18.91
CA ASP A 32 9.03 -16.03 18.51
C ASP A 32 7.89 -17.06 18.57
N SER A 33 7.82 -17.84 19.67
CA SER A 33 6.92 -18.97 19.93
C SER A 33 5.41 -18.64 19.93
N VAL A 34 4.89 -17.71 19.13
CA VAL A 34 3.46 -17.36 19.15
C VAL A 34 2.76 -17.48 17.80
N LEU A 35 3.45 -17.64 16.66
CA LEU A 35 2.75 -17.76 15.37
C LEU A 35 3.43 -18.69 14.34
N THR A 36 2.77 -19.81 14.00
CA THR A 36 3.13 -20.76 12.93
C THR A 36 2.94 -20.14 11.54
N ASN A 37 3.48 -20.77 10.48
CA ASN A 37 3.30 -20.33 9.08
C ASN A 37 1.82 -20.04 8.75
N LYS A 38 0.93 -20.97 9.11
CA LYS A 38 -0.52 -20.82 8.90
C LYS A 38 -1.09 -19.64 9.66
N GLN A 39 -0.71 -19.48 10.92
CA GLN A 39 -1.20 -18.36 11.72
C GLN A 39 -0.68 -17.00 11.21
N GLN A 40 0.52 -16.93 10.61
CA GLN A 40 1.03 -15.72 9.94
C GLN A 40 0.22 -15.38 8.68
N ILE A 41 -0.08 -16.40 7.86
CA ILE A 41 -0.96 -16.26 6.69
C ILE A 41 -2.36 -15.82 7.11
N ASP A 42 -2.94 -16.45 8.14
CA ASP A 42 -4.24 -16.09 8.69
C ASP A 42 -4.25 -14.65 9.20
N ARG A 43 -3.20 -14.21 9.90
CA ARG A 43 -3.07 -12.84 10.38
C ARG A 43 -3.09 -11.81 9.24
N LEU A 44 -2.36 -12.08 8.17
CA LEU A 44 -2.23 -11.20 7.00
C LEU A 44 -3.47 -11.21 6.10
N LEU A 45 -4.26 -12.27 6.15
CA LEU A 45 -5.45 -12.46 5.31
C LEU A 45 -6.77 -12.43 6.08
N ARG A 46 -6.76 -12.15 7.38
CA ARG A 46 -7.97 -12.07 8.19
C ARG A 46 -8.95 -11.03 7.63
N PRO A 47 -10.26 -11.18 7.88
CA PRO A 47 -11.22 -10.13 7.57
C PRO A 47 -10.76 -8.77 8.11
N GLY A 48 -10.79 -7.74 7.27
CA GLY A 48 -10.27 -6.40 7.59
C GLY A 48 -8.76 -6.22 7.39
N SER A 49 -8.03 -7.23 6.92
CA SER A 49 -6.60 -7.11 6.59
C SER A 49 -6.30 -6.00 5.59
N SER A 50 -7.23 -5.65 4.71
CA SER A 50 -7.12 -4.51 3.80
C SER A 50 -6.88 -3.18 4.51
N TYR A 51 -7.35 -3.04 5.76
CA TYR A 51 -7.16 -1.85 6.60
C TYR A 51 -5.98 -2.04 7.56
N PHE A 52 -5.83 -3.21 8.16
CA PHE A 52 -4.71 -3.49 9.07
C PHE A 52 -3.35 -3.47 8.35
N ASN A 53 -3.31 -3.95 7.10
CA ASN A 53 -2.09 -4.00 6.31
C ASN A 53 -1.72 -2.64 5.69
N LEU A 54 -2.49 -1.57 5.96
CA LEU A 54 -2.13 -0.20 5.56
C LEU A 54 -0.95 0.33 6.35
N ASN A 55 -0.77 -0.15 7.60
CA ASN A 55 0.42 0.17 8.37
C ASN A 55 1.52 -0.87 8.06
N PRO A 56 2.61 -0.47 7.39
CA PRO A 56 3.68 -1.40 7.00
C PRO A 56 4.49 -1.92 8.20
N PHE A 57 4.58 -1.17 9.30
CA PHE A 57 5.29 -1.60 10.51
C PHE A 57 4.56 -2.74 11.21
N GLU A 58 3.22 -2.70 11.21
CA GLU A 58 2.36 -3.79 11.72
C GLU A 58 2.43 -5.04 10.85
N VAL A 59 2.51 -4.87 9.52
CA VAL A 59 2.69 -5.99 8.59
C VAL A 59 4.02 -6.70 8.84
N LEU A 60 5.10 -5.95 9.06
CA LEU A 60 6.42 -6.53 9.30
C LEU A 60 6.70 -6.88 10.76
N GLN A 61 5.76 -6.55 11.67
CA GLN A 61 5.89 -6.72 13.11
C GLN A 61 7.21 -6.12 13.64
N ILE A 62 7.46 -4.87 13.24
CA ILE A 62 8.63 -4.10 13.68
C ILE A 62 8.20 -2.81 14.36
N ASP A 63 9.07 -2.32 15.22
CA ASP A 63 8.88 -1.03 15.85
C ASP A 63 9.05 0.12 14.84
N PRO A 64 8.29 1.22 14.93
CA PRO A 64 8.52 2.42 14.13
C PRO A 64 9.95 2.96 14.19
N GLU A 65 10.64 2.78 15.32
CA GLU A 65 12.04 3.18 15.54
C GLU A 65 13.05 2.11 15.07
N ALA A 66 12.59 1.02 14.45
CA ALA A 66 13.47 -0.05 14.00
C ALA A 66 14.48 0.42 12.94
N THR A 67 15.70 -0.11 13.04
CA THR A 67 16.78 0.13 12.08
C THR A 67 16.55 -0.59 10.75
N ASP A 68 17.22 -0.13 9.69
CA ASP A 68 17.13 -0.76 8.36
C ASP A 68 17.56 -2.23 8.37
N ASP A 69 18.51 -2.59 9.23
CA ASP A 69 18.96 -3.96 9.39
C ASP A 69 17.89 -4.84 10.03
N GLN A 70 17.18 -4.32 11.05
CA GLN A 70 16.02 -4.99 11.64
C GLN A 70 14.89 -5.15 10.62
N LEU A 71 14.62 -4.12 9.83
CA LEU A 71 13.64 -4.15 8.73
C LEU A 71 13.97 -5.28 7.74
N LYS A 72 15.22 -5.34 7.24
CA LYS A 72 15.68 -6.39 6.32
C LYS A 72 15.57 -7.78 6.94
N LYS A 73 16.00 -7.93 8.20
CA LYS A 73 15.96 -9.22 8.90
C LYS A 73 14.52 -9.73 9.04
N ARG A 74 13.60 -8.84 9.45
CA ARG A 74 12.19 -9.17 9.66
C ARG A 74 11.47 -9.47 8.36
N PHE A 75 11.73 -8.70 7.30
CA PHE A 75 11.25 -9.02 5.96
C PHE A 75 11.66 -10.43 5.54
N ARG A 76 12.95 -10.76 5.57
CA ARG A 76 13.42 -12.08 5.15
C ARG A 76 12.80 -13.23 5.97
N ALA A 77 12.67 -13.04 7.28
CA ALA A 77 12.04 -14.03 8.16
C ALA A 77 10.56 -14.24 7.78
N LEU A 78 9.77 -13.17 7.66
CA LEU A 78 8.36 -13.27 7.30
C LEU A 78 8.16 -13.82 5.88
N SER A 79 8.95 -13.38 4.91
CA SER A 79 8.93 -13.86 3.54
C SER A 79 9.06 -15.37 3.45
N ILE A 80 9.94 -15.97 4.26
CA ILE A 80 10.07 -17.42 4.34
C ILE A 80 8.80 -18.06 4.90
N LEU A 81 8.29 -17.55 6.02
CA LEU A 81 7.13 -18.13 6.71
C LEU A 81 5.89 -18.16 5.82
N VAL A 82 5.72 -17.15 4.97
CA VAL A 82 4.54 -17.02 4.08
C VAL A 82 4.83 -17.42 2.63
N HIS A 83 6.02 -17.93 2.30
CA HIS A 83 6.36 -18.27 0.92
C HIS A 83 5.47 -19.41 0.38
N PRO A 84 4.96 -19.34 -0.87
CA PRO A 84 4.13 -20.40 -1.45
C PRO A 84 4.82 -21.76 -1.52
N ASP A 85 6.13 -21.81 -1.82
CA ASP A 85 6.88 -23.09 -1.89
C ASP A 85 6.89 -23.89 -0.58
N LYS A 86 6.85 -23.18 0.56
CA LYS A 86 6.80 -23.81 1.89
C LYS A 86 5.39 -24.19 2.34
N ASN A 87 4.39 -23.56 1.73
CA ASN A 87 3.00 -23.65 2.14
C ASN A 87 2.17 -24.18 0.97
N GLN A 88 2.58 -25.33 0.43
CA GLN A 88 2.02 -25.92 -0.78
C GLN A 88 0.53 -26.27 -0.65
N ASP A 89 0.05 -26.53 0.57
CA ASP A 89 -1.36 -26.80 0.85
C ASP A 89 -2.25 -25.56 0.64
N GLU A 90 -1.67 -24.35 0.72
CA GLU A 90 -2.40 -23.08 0.69
C GLU A 90 -1.63 -22.04 -0.17
N GLN A 91 -1.15 -22.43 -1.35
CA GLN A 91 -0.31 -21.59 -2.21
C GLN A 91 -0.93 -20.22 -2.51
N ASP A 92 -2.21 -20.16 -2.90
CA ASP A 92 -2.88 -18.90 -3.22
C ASP A 92 -2.94 -17.93 -2.03
N ARG A 93 -3.17 -18.46 -0.83
CA ARG A 93 -3.21 -17.67 0.40
C ARG A 93 -1.79 -17.20 0.75
N SER A 94 -0.83 -18.09 0.66
CA SER A 94 0.58 -17.81 0.91
C SER A 94 1.11 -16.72 -0.02
N GLN A 95 0.78 -16.80 -1.31
CA GLN A 95 1.12 -15.77 -2.30
C GLN A 95 0.55 -14.40 -1.92
N LYS A 96 -0.73 -14.32 -1.56
CA LYS A 96 -1.35 -13.05 -1.12
C LYS A 96 -0.72 -12.51 0.17
N ALA A 97 -0.38 -13.39 1.12
CA ALA A 97 0.29 -13.00 2.36
C ALA A 97 1.72 -12.49 2.07
N PHE A 98 2.44 -13.16 1.18
CA PHE A 98 3.76 -12.73 0.71
C PHE A 98 3.71 -11.36 0.04
N GLU A 99 2.73 -11.13 -0.85
CA GLU A 99 2.53 -9.83 -1.50
C GLU A 99 2.28 -8.71 -0.49
N ALA A 100 1.54 -8.97 0.59
CA ALA A 100 1.33 -7.99 1.66
C ALA A 100 2.65 -7.64 2.37
N VAL A 101 3.47 -8.64 2.69
CA VAL A 101 4.80 -8.47 3.31
C VAL A 101 5.75 -7.71 2.39
N ASP A 102 5.81 -8.08 1.11
CA ASP A 102 6.64 -7.43 0.10
C ASP A 102 6.23 -5.98 -0.15
N LYS A 103 4.93 -5.70 -0.24
CA LYS A 103 4.41 -4.33 -0.36
C LYS A 103 4.80 -3.46 0.84
N ALA A 104 4.67 -3.99 2.06
CA ALA A 104 5.05 -3.26 3.28
C ALA A 104 6.56 -2.96 3.30
N TYR A 105 7.38 -3.93 2.92
CA TYR A 105 8.83 -3.74 2.83
C TYR A 105 9.22 -2.69 1.80
N LYS A 106 8.65 -2.74 0.59
CA LYS A 106 8.90 -1.75 -0.47
C LYS A 106 8.50 -0.34 -0.04
N LEU A 107 7.38 -0.19 0.66
CA LEU A 107 6.96 1.11 1.20
C LEU A 107 8.01 1.65 2.19
N LEU A 108 8.53 0.80 3.08
CA LEU A 108 9.51 1.22 4.08
C LEU A 108 10.93 1.43 3.54
N LEU A 109 11.25 0.85 2.39
CA LEU A 109 12.51 1.14 1.68
C LEU A 109 12.55 2.56 1.12
N GLU A 110 11.41 3.09 0.68
CA GLU A 110 11.29 4.43 0.13
C GLU A 110 11.28 5.47 1.26
N PRO A 111 12.31 6.33 1.41
CA PRO A 111 12.45 7.21 2.57
C PRO A 111 11.24 8.14 2.78
N ASP A 112 10.69 8.68 1.69
CA ASP A 112 9.52 9.56 1.73
C ASP A 112 8.26 8.82 2.18
N GLN A 113 8.08 7.57 1.74
CA GLN A 113 6.92 6.77 2.12
C GLN A 113 7.03 6.29 3.56
N ARG A 114 8.22 5.86 3.98
CA ARG A 114 8.53 5.54 5.38
C ARG A 114 8.26 6.73 6.28
N LYS A 115 8.74 7.92 5.91
CA LYS A 115 8.51 9.15 6.67
C LYS A 115 7.01 9.43 6.82
N ARG A 116 6.25 9.37 5.73
CA ARG A 116 4.78 9.54 5.79
C ARG A 116 4.13 8.53 6.72
N ALA A 117 4.54 7.27 6.69
CA ALA A 117 4.01 6.25 7.60
C ALA A 117 4.34 6.57 9.07
N LEU A 118 5.55 7.05 9.36
CA LEU A 118 5.93 7.51 10.70
C LEU A 118 5.13 8.73 11.15
N ASP A 119 4.94 9.72 10.27
CA ASP A 119 4.15 10.93 10.56
C ASP A 119 2.71 10.56 10.97
N VAL A 120 2.12 9.53 10.34
CA VAL A 120 0.78 9.02 10.72
C VAL A 120 0.79 8.39 12.11
N ILE A 121 1.84 7.64 12.45
CA ILE A 121 2.00 7.01 13.77
C ILE A 121 2.16 8.09 14.85
N HIS A 122 3.02 9.08 14.61
CA HIS A 122 3.22 10.21 15.52
C HIS A 122 1.92 11.01 15.71
N ALA A 123 1.18 11.30 14.63
CA ALA A 123 -0.12 11.96 14.73
C ALA A 123 -1.13 11.16 15.57
N GLY A 124 -1.10 9.83 15.46
CA GLY A 124 -1.91 8.94 16.30
C GLY A 124 -1.55 9.03 17.79
N GLN A 125 -0.24 9.06 18.11
CA GLN A 125 0.27 9.24 19.47
C GLN A 125 -0.13 10.60 20.04
N GLU A 126 0.16 11.68 19.33
CA GLU A 126 -0.15 13.05 19.76
C GLU A 126 -1.65 13.24 20.01
N TYR A 127 -2.51 12.67 19.15
CA TYR A 127 -3.96 12.72 19.33
C TYR A 127 -4.39 12.07 20.65
N VAL A 128 -3.90 10.86 20.93
CA VAL A 128 -4.25 10.15 22.16
C VAL A 128 -3.71 10.88 23.38
N GLU A 129 -2.47 11.35 23.34
CA GLU A 129 -1.90 12.15 24.43
C GLU A 129 -2.72 13.41 24.71
N HIS A 130 -3.10 14.16 23.68
CA HIS A 130 -3.91 15.35 23.82
C HIS A 130 -5.27 15.02 24.43
N HIS A 131 -5.92 13.97 23.94
CA HIS A 131 -7.22 13.52 24.44
C HIS A 131 -7.17 13.10 25.91
N VAL A 132 -6.14 12.34 26.30
CA VAL A 132 -5.88 11.93 27.70
C VAL A 132 -5.66 13.17 28.57
N LYS A 133 -4.81 14.11 28.14
CA LYS A 133 -4.51 15.35 28.87
C LYS A 133 -5.77 16.21 29.08
N GLU A 134 -6.60 16.35 28.05
CA GLU A 134 -7.85 17.12 28.14
C GLU A 134 -8.89 16.43 29.05
N LYS A 135 -9.05 15.11 28.95
CA LYS A 135 -9.91 14.34 29.87
C LYS A 135 -9.50 14.52 31.33
N LYS A 136 -8.20 14.43 31.64
CA LYS A 136 -7.66 14.65 33.00
C LYS A 136 -7.98 16.06 33.51
N LYS A 137 -7.81 17.08 32.67
CA LYS A 137 -8.17 18.47 33.03
C LYS A 137 -9.67 18.60 33.33
N GLN A 138 -10.52 17.95 32.56
CA GLN A 138 -11.98 18.00 32.77
C GLN A 138 -12.38 17.29 34.07
N LEU A 139 -11.86 16.09 34.33
CA LEU A 139 -12.12 15.37 35.59
C LEU A 139 -11.68 16.18 36.82
N LYS A 140 -10.55 16.89 36.71
CA LYS A 140 -10.07 17.81 37.75
C LYS A 140 -11.04 18.97 37.99
N LYS A 141 -11.64 19.54 36.93
CA LYS A 141 -12.66 20.61 37.05
C LYS A 141 -13.96 20.09 37.65
N ASP A 142 -14.34 18.86 37.31
CA ASP A 142 -15.58 18.24 37.78
C ASP A 142 -15.47 17.67 39.20
N GLY A 143 -14.30 17.80 39.85
CA GLY A 143 -14.04 17.28 41.20
C GLY A 143 -14.10 15.74 41.31
N LYS A 144 -13.99 15.03 40.18
CA LYS A 144 -14.01 13.57 40.10
C LYS A 144 -12.59 13.00 40.24
N SER A 145 -12.50 11.71 40.57
CA SER A 145 -11.21 11.01 40.64
C SER A 145 -10.42 11.14 39.33
N LEU A 146 -9.11 11.32 39.45
CA LEU A 146 -8.18 11.41 38.32
C LEU A 146 -7.67 10.05 37.85
N ASP A 147 -8.03 8.96 38.55
CA ASP A 147 -7.72 7.59 38.12
C ASP A 147 -8.40 7.33 36.77
N MET A 148 -7.61 7.41 35.71
CA MET A 148 -8.04 7.06 34.37
C MET A 148 -7.48 5.69 34.02
N GLU A 149 -8.30 4.88 33.34
CA GLU A 149 -7.88 3.59 32.78
C GLU A 149 -6.70 3.74 31.80
N GLU A 150 -6.56 4.94 31.21
CA GLU A 150 -5.47 5.36 30.31
C GLU A 150 -4.15 5.72 31.04
N ASP A 151 -4.09 5.72 32.39
CA ASP A 151 -2.84 5.79 33.16
C ASP A 151 -2.07 4.48 33.17
N ASN A 152 -2.74 3.37 32.82
CA ASN A 152 -2.07 2.11 32.55
C ASN A 152 -1.32 2.21 31.20
N PRO A 153 0.01 2.01 31.18
CA PRO A 153 0.81 2.06 29.95
C PRO A 153 0.30 1.15 28.84
N GLU A 154 -0.31 0.01 29.17
CA GLU A 154 -0.81 -0.95 28.19
C GLU A 154 -2.10 -0.47 27.51
N VAL A 155 -2.99 0.15 28.27
CA VAL A 155 -4.23 0.74 27.73
C VAL A 155 -3.91 1.93 26.84
N PHE A 156 -2.92 2.75 27.22
CA PHE A 156 -2.42 3.84 26.40
C PHE A 156 -1.88 3.33 25.06
N LYS A 157 -1.01 2.31 25.07
CA LYS A 157 -0.50 1.68 23.83
C LYS A 157 -1.62 1.16 22.95
N GLN A 158 -2.64 0.52 23.52
CA GLN A 158 -3.80 0.04 22.77
C GLN A 158 -4.63 1.19 22.17
N ALA A 159 -4.79 2.30 22.90
CA ALA A 159 -5.48 3.48 22.40
C ALA A 159 -4.72 4.12 21.22
N VAL A 160 -3.39 4.28 21.35
CA VAL A 160 -2.50 4.75 20.28
C VAL A 160 -2.60 3.85 19.06
N TYR A 161 -2.55 2.53 19.25
CA TYR A 161 -2.68 1.55 18.17
C TYR A 161 -4.01 1.72 17.42
N LYS A 162 -5.14 1.75 18.15
CA LYS A 162 -6.48 1.93 17.55
C LYS A 162 -6.58 3.23 16.77
N GLN A 163 -6.09 4.34 17.34
CA GLN A 163 -6.12 5.64 16.68
C GLN A 163 -5.24 5.66 15.43
N THR A 164 -4.05 5.08 15.51
CA THR A 164 -3.11 4.99 14.38
C THR A 164 -3.73 4.21 13.22
N MET A 165 -4.31 3.02 13.49
CA MET A 165 -5.00 2.23 12.46
C MET A 165 -6.14 3.01 11.79
N LYS A 166 -6.90 3.77 12.59
CA LYS A 166 -7.98 4.63 12.08
C LYS A 166 -7.44 5.70 11.13
N LEU A 167 -6.34 6.38 11.47
CA LEU A 167 -5.73 7.40 10.61
C LEU A 167 -5.24 6.81 9.28
N PHE A 168 -4.58 5.65 9.30
CA PHE A 168 -4.18 4.95 8.07
C PHE A 168 -5.39 4.63 7.19
N ALA A 169 -6.48 4.12 7.78
CA ALA A 169 -7.70 3.82 7.06
C ALA A 169 -8.35 5.07 6.44
N GLU A 170 -8.43 6.18 7.19
CA GLU A 170 -8.98 7.45 6.70
C GLU A 170 -8.15 8.03 5.54
N LEU A 171 -6.83 7.96 5.62
CA LEU A 171 -5.93 8.43 4.56
C LEU A 171 -6.09 7.59 3.29
N GLU A 172 -6.23 6.27 3.42
CA GLU A 172 -6.45 5.39 2.27
C GLU A 172 -7.83 5.63 1.63
N ILE A 173 -8.88 5.85 2.42
CA ILE A 173 -10.20 6.22 1.91
C ILE A 173 -10.11 7.53 1.13
N LYS A 174 -9.50 8.57 1.71
CA LYS A 174 -9.31 9.86 1.03
C LYS A 174 -8.46 9.74 -0.25
N ARG A 175 -7.46 8.86 -0.27
CA ARG A 175 -6.65 8.59 -1.47
C ARG A 175 -7.51 7.99 -2.58
N LYS A 176 -8.30 6.96 -2.26
CA LYS A 176 -9.20 6.30 -3.22
C LYS A 176 -10.28 7.25 -3.75
N GLU A 177 -10.85 8.09 -2.89
CA GLU A 177 -11.82 9.11 -3.31
C GLU A 177 -11.21 10.11 -4.28
N ARG A 178 -9.98 10.58 -4.01
CA ARG A 178 -9.26 11.48 -4.91
C ARG A 178 -8.98 10.82 -6.26
N GLU A 179 -8.50 9.59 -6.26
CA GLU A 179 -8.22 8.83 -7.49
C GLU A 179 -9.49 8.58 -8.31
N ALA A 180 -10.60 8.24 -7.66
CA ALA A 180 -11.90 8.07 -8.32
C ALA A 180 -12.40 9.38 -8.93
N LYS A 181 -12.24 10.50 -8.22
CA LYS A 181 -12.60 11.83 -8.72
C LYS A 181 -11.76 12.21 -9.95
N ASP A 182 -10.44 12.05 -9.88
CA ASP A 182 -9.52 12.35 -10.99
C ASP A 182 -9.82 11.47 -12.21
N MET A 183 -10.10 10.18 -12.01
CA MET A 183 -10.51 9.26 -13.07
C MET A 183 -11.82 9.69 -13.72
N HIS A 184 -12.82 10.10 -12.93
CA HIS A 184 -14.10 10.56 -13.44
C HIS A 184 -13.96 11.89 -14.22
N GLU A 185 -13.13 12.81 -13.73
CA GLU A 185 -12.81 14.06 -14.43
C GLU A 185 -12.11 13.81 -15.77
N ARG A 186 -11.10 12.93 -15.80
CA ARG A 186 -10.42 12.53 -17.04
C ARG A 186 -11.35 11.86 -18.05
N LYS A 187 -12.28 11.03 -17.57
CA LYS A 187 -13.27 10.37 -18.42
C LYS A 187 -14.19 11.40 -19.08
N ARG A 188 -14.74 12.34 -18.29
CA ARG A 188 -15.59 13.43 -18.80
C ARG A 188 -14.86 14.29 -19.83
N ALA A 189 -13.63 14.71 -19.53
CA ALA A 189 -12.83 15.53 -20.45
C ALA A 189 -12.61 14.82 -21.80
N ARG A 190 -12.37 13.50 -21.79
CA ARG A 190 -12.23 12.71 -23.02
C ARG A 190 -13.54 12.61 -23.79
N GLU A 191 -14.66 12.41 -23.11
CA GLU A 191 -15.99 12.36 -23.75
C GLU A 191 -16.32 13.71 -24.41
N GLU A 192 -16.06 14.83 -23.73
CA GLU A 192 -16.22 16.18 -24.28
C GLU A 192 -15.31 16.43 -25.49
N GLU A 193 -14.05 15.98 -25.46
CA GLU A 193 -13.13 16.09 -26.58
C GLU A 193 -13.61 15.31 -27.81
N ILE A 194 -14.13 14.09 -27.61
CA ILE A 194 -14.73 13.27 -28.67
C ILE A 194 -15.96 13.95 -29.25
N GLU A 195 -16.85 14.49 -28.42
CA GLU A 195 -18.06 15.18 -28.88
C GLU A 195 -17.71 16.44 -29.71
N VAL A 196 -16.72 17.22 -29.26
CA VAL A 196 -16.23 18.39 -30.02
C VAL A 196 -15.61 17.95 -31.35
N ALA A 197 -14.82 16.89 -31.36
CA ALA A 197 -14.22 16.35 -32.59
C ALA A 197 -15.29 15.85 -33.57
N ASP A 198 -16.29 15.12 -33.08
CA ASP A 198 -17.42 14.61 -33.88
C ASP A 198 -18.29 15.75 -34.42
N LYS A 199 -18.55 16.77 -33.60
CA LYS A 199 -19.25 17.98 -34.06
C LYS A 199 -18.46 18.72 -35.13
N ALA A 200 -17.16 18.95 -34.92
CA ALA A 200 -16.31 19.59 -35.91
C ALA A 200 -16.22 18.78 -37.21
N LYS A 201 -16.22 17.45 -37.13
CA LYS A 201 -16.26 16.58 -38.30
C LYS A 201 -17.59 16.72 -39.05
N ARG A 202 -18.73 16.67 -38.35
CA ARG A 202 -20.06 16.89 -38.95
C ARG A 202 -20.18 18.26 -39.60
N ASP A 203 -19.67 19.30 -38.96
CA ASP A 203 -19.70 20.66 -39.50
C ASP A 203 -18.84 20.78 -40.77
N ARG A 204 -17.64 20.16 -40.80
CA ARG A 204 -16.80 20.09 -42.01
C ARG A 204 -17.45 19.32 -43.14
N GLU A 205 -18.05 18.17 -42.85
CA GLU A 205 -18.77 17.36 -43.84
C GLU A 205 -19.98 18.12 -44.40
N TRP A 206 -20.74 18.79 -43.54
CA TRP A 206 -21.85 19.64 -43.96
C TRP A 206 -21.37 20.78 -44.87
N GLN A 207 -20.30 21.48 -44.50
CA GLN A 207 -19.78 22.60 -45.28
C GLN A 207 -19.26 22.16 -46.65
N LYS A 208 -18.55 21.01 -46.72
CA LYS A 208 -18.11 20.42 -47.98
C LYS A 208 -19.30 20.06 -48.89
N ASN A 209 -20.31 19.37 -48.35
CA ASN A 209 -21.51 19.02 -49.10
C ASN A 209 -22.29 20.26 -49.58
N PHE A 210 -22.33 21.31 -48.75
CA PHE A 210 -22.95 22.58 -49.09
C PHE A 210 -22.23 23.28 -50.25
N GLU A 211 -20.89 23.33 -50.21
CA GLU A 211 -20.06 23.91 -51.28
C GLU A 211 -20.18 23.13 -52.59
N GLU A 212 -20.14 21.79 -52.55
CA GLU A 212 -20.34 20.94 -53.74
C GLU A 212 -21.73 21.16 -54.37
N THR A 213 -22.77 21.29 -53.55
CA THR A 213 -24.14 21.57 -54.02
C THR A 213 -24.27 22.98 -54.62
N ARG A 214 -23.48 23.94 -54.13
CA ARG A 214 -23.45 25.31 -54.65
C ARG A 214 -22.73 25.39 -55.99
N ASP A 215 -21.55 24.80 -56.11
CA ASP A 215 -20.75 24.82 -57.34
C ASP A 215 -21.42 24.02 -58.47
N GLY A 216 -22.13 22.94 -58.15
CA GLY A 216 -22.93 22.18 -59.12
C GLY A 216 -24.11 22.96 -59.71
N ARG A 217 -24.61 24.00 -59.02
CA ARG A 217 -25.65 24.91 -59.57
C ARG A 217 -25.05 26.02 -60.44
N GLY A 218 -23.81 26.43 -60.19
CA GLY A 218 -23.11 27.44 -60.99
C GLY A 218 -22.69 26.93 -62.37
N GLN A 219 -22.44 25.62 -62.53
CA GLN A 219 -22.06 25.02 -63.81
C GLN A 219 -23.25 24.76 -64.78
N LEU A 220 -24.50 24.92 -64.35
CA LEU A 220 -25.67 24.67 -65.20
C LEU A 220 -26.12 25.90 -66.02
N GLU A 221 -25.52 27.07 -65.78
CA GLU A 221 -25.88 28.33 -66.47
C GLU A 221 -25.05 28.62 -67.74
N ASP A 222 -24.02 27.80 -68.05
CA ASP A 222 -23.13 27.98 -69.21
C ASP A 222 -23.36 26.94 -70.34
N LEU A 223 -24.62 26.64 -70.70
CA LEU A 223 -24.94 25.87 -71.91
C LEU A 223 -25.29 26.84 -73.07
N PRO A 224 -24.52 26.87 -74.17
CA PRO A 224 -24.77 27.78 -75.28
C PRO A 224 -26.03 27.34 -76.05
N GLY A 225 -27.04 28.21 -76.05
CA GLY A 225 -28.23 28.13 -76.92
C GLY A 225 -27.99 28.79 -78.27
#